data_AF-A0A3B8S5Q9-F1
#
_entry.id   AF-A0A3B8S5Q9-F1
#
_cell.length_a   1.000
_cell.length_b   1.000
_cell.length_c   1.000
_cell.angle_alpha   90.00
_cell.angle_beta   90.00
_cell.angle_gamma   90.00
#
_symmetry.space_group_name_H-M   'P 1'
#
loop_
_entity.id
_entity.type
_entity.pdbx_description
1 polymer ?
#
loop_
_entity_poly.entity_id
_entity_poly.type
_entity_poly.pdbx_seq_one_letter_code
_entity_poly.pdbx_strand_id
1 'polypeptide(L)'
;MVMCLHGGKLVKILQNSRKIDVVNLNLTRIYTVKAMIKAINIFKFIKQRNVKIVVTYHESSDFLGGIIAKLAGVPVIISSRRDMGYQLKKRHFLFYRIINNLFDKIITVSDAVKDEIFKKQN
;
A
#
# COMPACT_ATOMS: atom_id res chain seq x y z
N MET A 1 -13.28 -2.93 1.67
CA MET A 1 -12.95 -2.77 0.23
C MET A 1 -11.47 -3.06 0.03
N VAL A 2 -11.12 -3.76 -1.04
CA VAL A 2 -9.73 -4.08 -1.40
C VAL A 2 -9.38 -3.38 -2.71
N MET A 3 -8.27 -2.63 -2.73
CA MET A 3 -7.74 -2.04 -3.95
C MET A 3 -6.50 -2.80 -4.40
N CYS A 4 -6.55 -3.38 -5.59
CA CYS A 4 -5.42 -4.08 -6.18
C CYS A 4 -4.69 -3.16 -7.14
N LEU A 5 -3.36 -3.02 -6.96
CA LEU A 5 -2.51 -2.34 -7.94
C LEU A 5 -2.48 -3.13 -9.26
N HIS A 6 -2.24 -4.43 -9.20
CA HIS A 6 -2.27 -5.32 -10.37
C HIS A 6 -3.26 -6.46 -10.13
N GLY A 7 -4.11 -6.74 -11.12
CA GLY A 7 -5.14 -7.77 -10.99
C GLY A 7 -4.61 -9.16 -11.28
N GLY A 8 -4.57 -10.02 -10.28
CA GLY A 8 -4.28 -11.45 -10.44
C GLY A 8 -5.54 -12.33 -10.46
N LYS A 9 -5.36 -13.65 -10.55
CA LYS A 9 -6.44 -14.66 -10.47
C LYS A 9 -7.30 -14.50 -9.20
N LEU A 10 -6.70 -14.03 -8.09
CA LEU A 10 -7.39 -13.77 -6.82
C LEU A 10 -8.47 -12.70 -6.90
N VAL A 11 -8.34 -11.71 -7.80
CA VAL A 11 -9.35 -10.64 -7.94
C VAL A 11 -10.69 -11.22 -8.35
N LYS A 12 -10.71 -12.19 -9.26
CA LYS A 12 -11.94 -12.86 -9.72
C LYS A 12 -12.59 -13.65 -8.58
N ILE A 13 -11.79 -14.31 -7.75
CA ILE A 13 -12.28 -15.07 -6.58
C ILE A 13 -12.90 -14.13 -5.55
N LEU A 14 -12.22 -13.01 -5.24
CA LEU A 14 -12.71 -12.03 -4.27
C LEU A 14 -13.97 -11.31 -4.76
N GLN A 15 -14.05 -10.95 -6.05
CA GLN A 15 -15.25 -10.37 -6.65
C GLN A 15 -16.45 -11.33 -6.57
N ASN A 16 -16.22 -12.63 -6.76
CA ASN A 16 -17.26 -13.64 -6.67
C ASN A 16 -17.77 -13.88 -5.23
N SER A 17 -16.99 -13.52 -4.20
CA SER A 17 -17.38 -13.67 -2.80
C SER A 17 -18.47 -12.68 -2.32
N ARG A 18 -18.87 -11.70 -3.17
CA ARG A 18 -19.98 -10.73 -3.03
C ARG A 18 -20.04 -9.86 -1.76
N LYS A 19 -19.16 -10.05 -0.77
CA LYS A 19 -19.15 -9.28 0.49
C LYS A 19 -18.07 -8.19 0.54
N ILE A 20 -17.15 -8.16 -0.41
CA ILE A 20 -16.00 -7.25 -0.41
C ILE A 20 -15.92 -6.57 -1.77
N ASP A 21 -16.10 -5.25 -1.79
CA ASP A 21 -15.82 -4.48 -3.00
C ASP A 21 -14.34 -4.56 -3.36
N VAL A 22 -14.05 -4.92 -4.61
CA VAL A 22 -12.68 -5.00 -5.14
C VAL A 22 -12.51 -4.05 -6.31
N VAL A 23 -11.61 -3.09 -6.17
CA VAL A 23 -11.26 -2.13 -7.23
C VAL A 23 -9.87 -2.49 -7.77
N ASN A 24 -9.80 -2.82 -9.06
CA ASN A 24 -8.53 -3.05 -9.73
C ASN A 24 -8.06 -1.78 -10.42
N LEU A 25 -6.90 -1.26 -10.00
CA LEU A 25 -6.30 -0.04 -10.55
C LEU A 25 -5.54 -0.31 -11.85
N ASN A 26 -5.21 -1.58 -12.12
CA ASN A 26 -4.47 -2.08 -13.29
C ASN A 26 -3.19 -1.27 -13.60
N LEU A 27 -2.39 -1.03 -12.57
CA LEU A 27 -1.10 -0.36 -12.63
C LEU A 27 0.02 -1.40 -12.76
N THR A 28 0.73 -1.34 -13.89
CA THR A 28 1.94 -2.14 -14.13
C THR A 28 3.22 -1.44 -13.66
N ARG A 29 3.20 -0.11 -13.52
CA ARG A 29 4.31 0.72 -13.03
C ARG A 29 3.80 1.85 -12.15
N ILE A 30 4.51 2.11 -11.06
CA ILE A 30 4.16 3.12 -10.04
C ILE A 30 4.56 4.54 -10.50
N TYR A 31 5.58 4.66 -11.37
CA TYR A 31 6.16 5.94 -11.79
C TYR A 31 5.63 6.48 -13.13
N THR A 32 4.45 6.04 -13.57
CA THR A 32 3.87 6.48 -14.85
C THR A 32 2.79 7.53 -14.62
N VAL A 33 2.55 8.43 -15.58
CA VAL A 33 1.46 9.44 -15.54
C VAL A 33 0.09 8.79 -15.21
N LYS A 34 -0.15 7.57 -15.69
CA LYS A 34 -1.33 6.76 -15.35
C LYS A 34 -1.46 6.50 -13.84
N ALA A 35 -0.35 6.28 -13.13
CA ALA A 35 -0.33 6.11 -11.69
C ALA A 35 -0.74 7.38 -10.95
N MET A 36 -0.35 8.56 -11.45
CA MET A 36 -0.76 9.84 -10.87
C MET A 36 -2.27 10.07 -11.00
N ILE A 37 -2.86 9.77 -12.17
CA ILE A 37 -4.31 9.84 -12.38
C ILE A 37 -5.03 8.86 -11.42
N LYS A 38 -4.52 7.64 -11.30
CA LYS A 38 -5.09 6.64 -10.37
C LYS A 38 -4.94 7.08 -8.91
N ALA A 39 -3.83 7.71 -8.54
CA ALA A 39 -3.64 8.30 -7.20
C ALA A 39 -4.69 9.37 -6.89
N ILE A 40 -4.99 10.27 -7.83
CA ILE A 40 -6.07 11.26 -7.66
C ILE A 40 -7.43 10.56 -7.50
N ASN A 41 -7.68 9.47 -8.24
CA ASN A 41 -8.91 8.71 -8.08
C ASN A 41 -9.01 8.04 -6.70
N ILE A 42 -7.90 7.48 -6.18
CA ILE A 42 -7.84 6.93 -4.82
C ILE A 42 -8.10 8.04 -3.80
N PHE A 43 -7.47 9.22 -3.96
CA PHE A 43 -7.68 10.36 -3.08
C PHE A 43 -9.15 10.78 -3.03
N LYS A 44 -9.78 11.00 -4.20
CA LYS A 44 -11.20 11.35 -4.30
C LYS A 44 -12.07 10.27 -3.67
N PHE A 45 -11.76 9.01 -3.92
CA PHE A 45 -12.50 7.88 -3.37
C PHE A 45 -12.44 7.86 -1.84
N ILE A 46 -11.26 8.01 -1.26
CA ILE A 46 -11.05 8.05 0.21
C ILE A 46 -11.88 9.16 0.83
N LYS A 47 -11.84 10.37 0.24
CA LYS A 47 -12.61 11.52 0.72
C LYS A 47 -14.12 11.30 0.59
N GLN A 48 -14.60 10.86 -0.57
CA GLN A 48 -16.04 10.65 -0.82
C GLN A 48 -16.65 9.57 0.08
N ARG A 49 -15.88 8.52 0.40
CA ARG A 49 -16.33 7.40 1.23
C ARG A 49 -16.01 7.55 2.71
N ASN A 50 -15.39 8.66 3.13
CA ASN A 50 -14.97 8.90 4.51
C ASN A 50 -14.16 7.75 5.11
N VAL A 51 -13.22 7.20 4.34
CA VAL A 51 -12.41 6.04 4.76
C VAL A 51 -11.62 6.39 6.02
N LYS A 52 -11.76 5.55 7.06
CA LYS A 52 -11.12 5.77 8.38
C LYS A 52 -9.80 5.02 8.55
N ILE A 53 -9.65 3.88 7.88
CA ILE A 53 -8.50 3.00 8.00
C ILE A 53 -8.05 2.59 6.60
N VAL A 54 -6.77 2.74 6.30
CA VAL A 54 -6.14 2.21 5.09
C VAL A 54 -5.08 1.19 5.50
N VAL A 55 -5.13 0.02 4.88
CA VAL A 55 -4.12 -1.03 5.05
C VAL A 55 -3.44 -1.27 3.72
N THR A 56 -2.12 -1.05 3.65
CA THR A 56 -1.31 -1.30 2.46
C THR A 56 -0.65 -2.67 2.56
N TYR A 57 -0.61 -3.40 1.44
CA TYR A 57 0.04 -4.70 1.33
C TYR A 57 1.12 -4.62 0.26
N HIS A 58 2.36 -4.93 0.63
CA HIS A 58 3.57 -4.79 -0.20
C HIS A 58 4.04 -3.36 -0.46
N GLU A 59 5.31 -3.27 -0.84
CA GLU A 59 6.06 -2.05 -1.12
C GLU A 59 5.41 -1.09 -2.09
N SER A 60 4.97 -1.62 -3.22
CA SER A 60 4.39 -0.79 -4.27
C SER A 60 3.11 -0.10 -3.80
N SER A 61 2.35 -0.76 -2.93
CA SER A 61 1.14 -0.23 -2.29
C SER A 61 1.46 0.75 -1.17
N ASP A 62 2.53 0.52 -0.40
CA ASP A 62 2.98 1.46 0.64
C ASP A 62 3.29 2.83 0.02
N PHE A 63 3.98 2.83 -1.12
CA PHE A 63 4.40 4.06 -1.77
C PHE A 63 3.20 4.89 -2.27
N LEU A 64 2.32 4.30 -3.09
CA LEU A 64 1.18 5.05 -3.63
C LEU A 64 0.05 5.18 -2.60
N GLY A 65 -0.33 4.08 -1.97
CA GLY A 65 -1.48 3.99 -1.08
C GLY A 65 -1.25 4.69 0.25
N GLY A 66 -0.07 4.54 0.86
CA GLY A 66 0.26 5.20 2.12
C GLY A 66 0.28 6.72 1.97
N ILE A 67 1.02 7.23 0.98
CA ILE A 67 1.14 8.66 0.70
C ILE A 67 -0.23 9.27 0.40
N ILE A 68 -1.01 8.65 -0.48
CA ILE A 68 -2.34 9.17 -0.83
C ILE A 68 -3.32 9.11 0.34
N ALA A 69 -3.26 8.06 1.18
CA ALA A 69 -4.07 7.98 2.38
C ALA A 69 -3.75 9.12 3.36
N LYS A 70 -2.47 9.43 3.59
CA LYS A 70 -2.08 10.55 4.45
C LYS A 70 -2.54 11.88 3.88
N LEU A 71 -2.31 12.13 2.60
CA LEU A 71 -2.76 13.37 1.93
C LEU A 71 -4.29 13.50 1.98
N ALA A 72 -5.02 12.39 1.87
CA ALA A 72 -6.47 12.37 2.01
C ALA A 72 -6.95 12.53 3.47
N GLY A 73 -6.04 12.63 4.44
CA GLY A 73 -6.36 12.82 5.86
C GLY A 73 -6.99 11.59 6.50
N VAL A 74 -6.61 10.39 6.06
CA VAL A 74 -7.05 9.15 6.71
C VAL A 74 -6.49 9.11 8.14
N PRO A 75 -7.34 8.87 9.16
CA PRO A 75 -6.90 8.83 10.55
C PRO A 75 -5.91 7.71 10.89
N VAL A 76 -6.05 6.53 10.27
CA VAL A 76 -5.20 5.36 10.57
C VAL A 76 -4.69 4.72 9.28
N ILE A 77 -3.37 4.58 9.17
CA ILE A 77 -2.66 4.00 8.04
C ILE A 77 -1.75 2.88 8.55
N ILE A 78 -1.99 1.66 8.08
CA ILE A 78 -1.27 0.46 8.50
C ILE A 78 -0.54 -0.14 7.30
N SER A 79 0.75 -0.44 7.45
CA SER A 79 1.54 -1.17 6.43
C SER A 79 1.70 -2.64 6.84
N SER A 80 1.32 -3.57 5.95
CA SER A 80 1.52 -5.00 6.13
C SER A 80 2.69 -5.48 5.27
N ARG A 81 3.78 -5.89 5.94
CA ARG A 81 5.05 -6.29 5.33
C ARG A 81 5.30 -7.78 5.51
N ARG A 82 5.46 -8.48 4.39
CA ARG A 82 5.57 -9.95 4.34
C ARG A 82 6.84 -10.44 3.65
N ASP A 83 7.66 -9.51 3.18
CA ASP A 83 8.91 -9.78 2.46
C ASP A 83 10.04 -9.06 3.19
N MET A 84 11.23 -9.66 3.20
CA MET A 84 12.47 -9.08 3.73
C MET A 84 13.04 -7.98 2.82
N GLY A 85 12.38 -7.70 1.70
CA GLY A 85 12.78 -6.68 0.74
C GLY A 85 13.88 -7.17 -0.19
N TYR A 86 13.88 -8.45 -0.55
CA TYR A 86 14.91 -9.03 -1.43
C TYR A 86 15.00 -8.34 -2.80
N GLN A 87 13.92 -7.71 -3.26
CA GLN A 87 13.90 -6.95 -4.51
C GLN A 87 14.18 -5.44 -4.35
N LEU A 88 14.38 -4.96 -3.11
CA LEU A 88 14.59 -3.54 -2.84
C LEU A 88 16.03 -3.13 -3.19
N LYS A 89 16.18 -2.18 -4.12
CA LYS A 89 17.46 -1.50 -4.36
C LYS A 89 17.74 -0.50 -3.23
N LYS A 90 19.01 -0.11 -3.05
CA LYS A 90 19.45 0.87 -2.03
C LYS A 90 18.59 2.14 -1.94
N ARG A 91 18.09 2.63 -3.07
CA ARG A 91 17.20 3.80 -3.14
C ARG A 91 15.87 3.58 -2.40
N HIS A 92 15.30 2.38 -2.47
CA HIS A 92 14.04 2.06 -1.80
C HIS A 92 14.19 2.09 -0.27
N PHE A 93 15.36 1.70 0.28
CA PHE A 93 15.60 1.79 1.73
C PHE A 93 15.56 3.24 2.23
N LEU A 94 16.18 4.16 1.49
CA LEU A 94 16.14 5.58 1.84
C LEU A 94 14.72 6.14 1.79
N PHE A 95 13.94 5.79 0.76
CA PHE A 95 12.52 6.16 0.70
C PHE A 95 11.74 5.59 1.86
N TYR A 96 11.96 4.31 2.19
CA TYR A 96 11.30 3.66 3.32
C TYR A 96 11.56 4.35 4.65
N ARG A 97 12.80 4.80 4.88
CA ARG A 97 13.14 5.56 6.08
C ARG A 97 12.33 6.85 6.22
N ILE A 98 11.96 7.47 5.10
CA ILE A 98 11.08 8.67 5.10
C ILE A 98 9.62 8.27 5.29
N ILE A 99 9.13 7.28 4.54
CA ILE A 99 7.71 6.91 4.58
C ILE A 99 7.33 6.07 5.81
N ASN A 100 8.28 5.50 6.56
CA ASN A 100 7.99 4.72 7.77
C ASN A 100 7.21 5.54 8.80
N ASN A 101 7.55 6.81 8.97
CA ASN A 101 6.86 7.74 9.88
C ASN A 101 5.44 8.11 9.42
N LEU A 102 5.07 7.74 8.20
CA LEU A 102 3.73 7.96 7.67
C LEU A 102 2.70 7.01 8.28
N PHE A 103 3.15 5.80 8.63
CA PHE A 103 2.30 4.71 9.08
C PHE A 103 2.16 4.75 10.60
N ASP A 104 0.93 4.62 11.08
CA ASP A 104 0.65 4.54 12.51
C ASP A 104 1.11 3.20 13.09
N LYS A 105 1.03 2.13 12.28
CA LYS A 105 1.52 0.79 12.63
C LYS A 105 2.08 0.06 11.41
N ILE A 106 3.11 -0.74 11.65
CA ILE A 106 3.66 -1.68 10.67
C ILE A 106 3.48 -3.09 11.22
N ILE A 107 2.76 -3.93 10.48
CA ILE A 107 2.52 -5.34 10.81
C ILE A 107 3.47 -6.18 9.95
N THR A 108 4.16 -7.13 10.58
CA THR A 108 5.06 -8.07 9.92
C THR A 108 4.55 -9.49 10.09
N VAL A 109 4.89 -10.38 9.15
CA VAL A 109 4.46 -11.79 9.19
C VAL A 109 5.22 -12.62 10.23
N SER A 110 6.43 -12.19 10.61
CA SER A 110 7.28 -12.86 11.60
C SER A 110 8.31 -11.88 12.19
N ASP A 111 8.86 -12.22 13.36
CA ASP A 111 9.93 -11.44 13.99
C ASP A 111 11.19 -11.36 13.13
N ALA A 112 11.51 -12.42 12.38
CA ALA A 112 12.63 -12.41 11.44
C ALA A 112 12.47 -11.31 10.35
N VAL A 113 11.24 -11.10 9.86
CA VAL A 113 10.95 -10.03 8.88
C VAL A 113 11.02 -8.66 9.56
N LYS A 114 10.54 -8.55 10.80
CA LYS A 114 10.62 -7.32 11.60
C LYS A 114 12.07 -6.88 11.81
N ASP A 115 12.94 -7.79 12.25
CA ASP A 115 14.35 -7.49 12.52
C ASP A 115 15.09 -7.05 11.27
N GLU A 116 14.83 -7.72 10.14
CA GLU A 116 15.46 -7.39 8.87
C GLU A 116 15.03 -6.01 8.34
N ILE A 117 13.74 -5.69 8.47
CA ILE A 117 13.20 -4.38 8.11
C ILE A 117 13.78 -3.29 9.01
N PHE A 118 13.87 -3.55 10.31
CA PHE A 118 14.43 -2.60 11.27
C PHE A 118 15.91 -2.32 10.98
N LYS A 119 16.72 -3.35 10.70
CA LYS A 119 18.14 -3.18 10.34
C LYS A 119 18.36 -2.36 9.07
N LYS A 120 17.45 -2.49 8.08
CA LYS A 120 17.61 -1.86 6.75
C LYS A 120 16.99 -0.48 6.63
N GLN A 121 15.98 -0.16 7.45
CA GLN A 121 15.13 1.02 7.24
C GLN A 121 15.06 1.99 8.42
N ASN A 122 15.70 1.67 9.55
CA ASN A 122 15.80 2.55 10.70
C ASN A 122 17.04 3.44 10.61
#